data_AF-A0A7W1HBJ5-F1
#
_entry.id   AF-A0A7W1HBJ5-F1
#
_cell.length_a   1.000
_cell.length_b   1.000
_cell.length_c   1.000
_cell.angle_alpha   90.00
_cell.angle_beta   90.00
_cell.angle_gamma   90.00
#
_symmetry.space_group_name_H-M   'P 1'
#
loop_
_entity.id
_entity.type
_entity.pdbx_description
1 polymer ?
#
loop_
_entity_poly.entity_id
_entity_poly.type
_entity_poly.pdbx_seq_one_letter_code
_entity_poly.pdbx_strand_id
1 'polypeptide(L)'
;MIAGLPAGGVGGLERLVRERTEANDRFFAAEADRIARLCHRMAERFARGGRLVAIGWTPAARSDVRHVAVEFVHPVIVGKRALPAIGLSREGGSLAAQVALLARPDDIAIAFGEEGDAETAAGLAVAAERGCLTVAFAPLGAASEFLPPARDPFIRQELVETLYHVLWELVHVFFEHRGLLEGREGRGSRDVGASRFLYPFLGEHERDLESVVADVRASVLAKAAVIGALRAETLTGNHAQIAGAVASLRRAFDAGGQLLA
;
A
#
# COMPACT_ATOMS: atom_id res chain seq x y z
N MET A 1 -3.33 -10.84 26.93
CA MET A 1 -3.57 -9.60 27.71
C MET A 1 -3.09 -8.43 26.87
N ILE A 2 -4.02 -7.67 26.27
CA ILE A 2 -3.67 -6.42 25.60
C ILE A 2 -3.51 -5.38 26.72
N ALA A 3 -2.28 -5.24 27.20
CA ALA A 3 -1.94 -4.21 28.18
C ALA A 3 -1.89 -2.85 27.46
N GLY A 4 -2.69 -1.88 27.94
CA GLY A 4 -2.44 -0.47 27.65
C GLY A 4 -3.39 0.25 26.69
N LEU A 5 -4.68 -0.12 26.59
CA LEU A 5 -5.64 0.82 25.99
C LEU A 5 -5.90 1.97 26.99
N PRO A 6 -5.47 3.21 26.70
CA PRO A 6 -5.81 4.33 27.57
C PRO A 6 -7.33 4.48 27.60
N ALA A 7 -7.87 4.74 28.79
CA ALA A 7 -9.29 5.09 28.97
C ALA A 7 -9.56 6.42 28.21
N GLY A 8 -9.94 6.33 26.94
CA GLY A 8 -10.15 7.49 26.09
C GLY A 8 -11.58 7.98 26.15
N GLY A 9 -11.84 9.04 26.93
CA GLY A 9 -13.00 9.90 26.68
C GLY A 9 -12.87 10.64 25.33
N VAL A 10 -13.84 11.50 25.00
CA VAL A 10 -13.93 12.23 23.71
C VAL A 10 -12.60 12.89 23.27
N GLY A 11 -11.80 13.42 24.22
CA GLY A 11 -10.49 14.01 23.92
C GLY A 11 -9.41 13.03 23.41
N GLY A 12 -9.63 11.72 23.56
CA GLY A 12 -8.79 10.67 23.01
C GLY A 12 -8.96 10.51 21.50
N LEU A 13 -10.20 10.58 20.99
CA LEU A 13 -10.47 10.46 19.56
C LEU A 13 -9.92 11.66 18.80
N GLU A 14 -10.19 12.89 19.26
CA GLU A 14 -9.69 14.10 18.59
C GLU A 14 -8.16 14.13 18.51
N ARG A 15 -7.48 13.69 19.58
CA ARG A 15 -6.03 13.54 19.58
C ARG A 15 -5.56 12.52 18.55
N LEU A 16 -6.22 11.36 18.48
CA LEU A 16 -5.90 10.28 17.56
C LEU A 16 -6.19 10.62 16.10
N VAL A 17 -7.24 11.39 15.81
CA VAL A 17 -7.55 11.92 14.48
C VAL A 17 -6.48 12.92 14.07
N ARG A 18 -6.14 13.88 14.94
CA ARG A 18 -5.09 14.87 14.68
C ARG A 18 -3.74 14.19 14.41
N GLU A 19 -3.35 13.21 15.23
CA GLU A 19 -2.10 12.46 15.05
C GLU A 19 -2.05 11.75 13.69
N ARG A 20 -3.16 11.12 13.26
CA ARG A 20 -3.30 10.50 11.93
C ARG A 20 -3.15 11.50 10.80
N THR A 21 -3.83 12.64 10.90
CA THR A 21 -3.78 13.69 9.86
C THR A 21 -2.38 14.25 9.73
N GLU A 22 -1.73 14.62 10.83
CA GLU A 22 -0.37 15.14 10.80
C GLU A 22 0.65 14.11 10.28
N ALA A 23 0.51 12.85 10.68
CA ALA A 23 1.40 11.78 10.21
C ALA A 23 1.21 11.52 8.71
N ASN A 24 -0.03 11.54 8.22
CA ASN A 24 -0.38 11.42 6.80
C ASN A 24 0.28 12.54 5.98
N ASP A 25 0.06 13.78 6.38
CA ASP A 25 0.57 14.94 5.64
C ASP A 25 2.09 14.95 5.58
N ARG A 26 2.77 14.71 6.73
CA ARG A 26 4.23 14.62 6.77
C ARG A 26 4.77 13.48 5.90
N PHE A 27 4.13 12.31 5.95
CA PHE A 27 4.60 11.13 5.23
C PHE A 27 4.51 11.32 3.71
N PHE A 28 3.32 11.66 3.21
CA PHE A 28 3.13 11.80 1.76
C PHE A 28 3.82 13.04 1.20
N ALA A 29 3.94 14.14 1.96
CA ALA A 29 4.74 15.30 1.53
C ALA A 29 6.22 14.94 1.35
N ALA A 30 6.79 14.11 2.23
CA ALA A 30 8.18 13.68 2.14
C ALA A 30 8.41 12.62 1.05
N GLU A 31 7.45 11.72 0.84
CA GLU A 31 7.67 10.52 0.04
C GLU A 31 7.10 10.57 -1.38
N ALA A 32 6.29 11.59 -1.74
CA ALA A 32 5.55 11.59 -3.01
C ALA A 32 6.40 11.38 -4.27
N ASP A 33 7.62 11.93 -4.35
CA ASP A 33 8.52 11.71 -5.49
C ASP A 33 9.02 10.26 -5.54
N ARG A 34 9.47 9.71 -4.40
CA ARG A 34 9.92 8.31 -4.28
C ARG A 34 8.79 7.33 -4.61
N ILE A 35 7.56 7.65 -4.19
CA ILE A 35 6.35 6.89 -4.51
C ILE A 35 6.09 6.92 -6.02
N ALA A 36 6.13 8.10 -6.65
CA ALA A 36 5.90 8.23 -8.09
C ALA A 36 6.93 7.44 -8.92
N ARG A 37 8.22 7.51 -8.56
CA ARG A 37 9.29 6.72 -9.20
C ARG A 37 9.17 5.23 -8.91
N LEU A 38 8.63 4.85 -7.74
CA LEU A 38 8.33 3.44 -7.46
C LEU A 38 7.18 2.94 -8.36
N CYS A 39 6.11 3.71 -8.55
CA CYS A 39 5.03 3.36 -9.48
C CYS A 39 5.57 3.09 -10.89
N HIS A 40 6.49 3.93 -11.39
CA HIS A 40 7.14 3.70 -12.69
C HIS A 40 7.92 2.38 -12.72
N ARG A 41 8.81 2.13 -11.76
CA ARG A 41 9.58 0.88 -11.67
C ARG A 41 8.68 -0.35 -11.53
N MET A 42 7.59 -0.26 -10.76
CA MET A 42 6.60 -1.33 -10.66
C MET A 42 5.94 -1.61 -12.01
N ALA A 43 5.58 -0.56 -12.76
CA ALA A 43 5.00 -0.69 -14.08
C ALA A 43 5.94 -1.40 -15.06
N GLU A 44 7.24 -1.11 -15.00
CA GLU A 44 8.25 -1.80 -15.82
C GLU A 44 8.33 -3.29 -15.49
N ARG A 45 8.35 -3.65 -14.20
CA ARG A 45 8.34 -5.05 -13.75
C ARG A 45 7.11 -5.80 -14.25
N PHE A 46 5.92 -5.22 -14.10
CA PHE A 46 4.69 -5.80 -14.63
C PHE A 46 4.66 -5.87 -16.17
N ALA A 47 5.28 -4.91 -16.87
CA ALA A 47 5.39 -4.92 -18.33
C ALA A 47 6.29 -6.04 -18.85
N ARG A 48 7.29 -6.45 -18.06
CA ARG A 48 8.15 -7.63 -18.29
C ARG A 48 7.51 -8.95 -17.87
N GLY A 49 6.30 -8.92 -17.34
CA GLY A 49 5.57 -10.11 -16.89
C GLY A 49 5.85 -10.51 -15.44
N GLY A 50 6.53 -9.65 -14.68
CA GLY A 50 6.68 -9.78 -13.23
C GLY A 50 5.35 -9.71 -12.49
N ARG A 51 5.35 -10.22 -11.27
CA ARG A 51 4.20 -10.30 -10.37
C ARG A 51 4.52 -9.62 -9.05
N LEU A 52 3.49 -9.21 -8.32
CA LEU A 52 3.63 -8.77 -6.93
C LEU A 52 3.67 -10.00 -6.00
N VAL A 53 4.69 -10.11 -5.17
CA VAL A 53 4.85 -11.12 -4.12
C VAL A 53 4.80 -10.40 -2.77
N ALA A 54 3.62 -10.40 -2.15
CA ALA A 54 3.43 -9.82 -0.83
C ALA A 54 3.90 -10.80 0.25
N ILE A 55 4.73 -10.33 1.19
CA ILE A 55 5.30 -11.18 2.24
C ILE A 55 5.09 -10.55 3.62
N GLY A 56 4.83 -11.36 4.63
CA GLY A 56 4.68 -10.88 6.00
C GLY A 56 4.50 -12.02 7.01
N TRP A 57 5.22 -11.93 8.12
CA TRP A 57 5.24 -12.99 9.14
C TRP A 57 4.24 -12.77 10.28
N THR A 58 4.05 -11.51 10.69
CA THR A 58 3.27 -11.15 11.87
C THR A 58 1.76 -11.28 11.63
N PRO A 59 0.95 -11.45 12.69
CA PRO A 59 -0.51 -11.47 12.55
C PRO A 59 -1.08 -10.20 11.89
N ALA A 60 -0.51 -9.02 12.18
CA ALA A 60 -0.92 -7.77 11.54
C ALA A 60 -0.57 -7.76 10.05
N ALA A 61 0.68 -8.11 9.72
CA ALA A 61 1.18 -8.18 8.35
C ALA A 61 0.38 -9.16 7.48
N ARG A 62 -0.11 -10.26 8.05
CA ARG A 62 -1.00 -11.21 7.36
C ARG A 62 -2.23 -10.53 6.74
N SER A 63 -2.81 -9.53 7.40
CA SER A 63 -3.99 -8.82 6.87
C SER A 63 -3.61 -8.06 5.60
N ASP A 64 -2.53 -7.27 5.66
CA ASP A 64 -2.08 -6.46 4.54
C ASP A 64 -1.60 -7.32 3.35
N VAL A 65 -0.90 -8.44 3.63
CA VAL A 65 -0.48 -9.41 2.61
C VAL A 65 -1.68 -9.95 1.83
N ARG A 66 -2.76 -10.30 2.53
CA ARG A 66 -3.97 -10.82 1.89
C ARG A 66 -4.72 -9.71 1.14
N HIS A 67 -4.83 -8.54 1.74
CA HIS A 67 -5.53 -7.40 1.15
C HIS A 67 -4.87 -6.97 -0.17
N VAL A 68 -3.56 -6.67 -0.14
CA VAL A 68 -2.85 -6.20 -1.33
C VAL A 68 -2.86 -7.25 -2.46
N ALA A 69 -2.79 -8.54 -2.14
CA ALA A 69 -2.86 -9.60 -3.15
C ALA A 69 -4.23 -9.64 -3.85
N VAL A 70 -5.33 -9.40 -3.12
CA VAL A 70 -6.68 -9.38 -3.69
C VAL A 70 -6.90 -8.14 -4.57
N GLU A 71 -6.53 -6.95 -4.09
CA GLU A 71 -6.74 -5.68 -4.80
C GLU A 71 -6.02 -5.64 -6.15
N PHE A 72 -4.79 -6.15 -6.22
CA PHE A 72 -4.03 -6.19 -7.48
C PHE A 72 -4.67 -7.16 -8.50
N VAL A 73 -5.24 -8.28 -8.04
CA VAL A 73 -5.87 -9.29 -8.91
C VAL A 73 -7.29 -8.88 -9.33
N HIS A 74 -8.02 -8.14 -8.49
CA HIS A 74 -9.41 -7.76 -8.73
C HIS A 74 -9.55 -6.23 -8.71
N PRO A 75 -9.19 -5.54 -9.81
CA PRO A 75 -9.17 -4.10 -9.81
C PRO A 75 -10.58 -3.52 -9.61
N VAL A 76 -10.72 -2.64 -8.62
CA VAL A 76 -12.01 -1.98 -8.29
C VAL A 76 -12.44 -0.97 -9.37
N ILE A 77 -11.50 -0.50 -10.19
CA ILE A 77 -11.78 0.41 -11.30
C ILE A 77 -12.15 -0.39 -12.56
N VAL A 78 -13.38 -0.16 -13.04
CA VAL A 78 -13.91 -0.80 -14.25
C VAL A 78 -12.96 -0.59 -15.43
N GLY A 79 -12.61 -1.70 -16.10
CA GLY A 79 -11.77 -1.69 -17.30
C GLY A 79 -10.26 -1.64 -17.03
N LYS A 80 -9.80 -1.47 -15.79
CA LYS A 80 -8.36 -1.57 -15.48
C LYS A 80 -7.89 -3.03 -15.53
N ARG A 81 -6.65 -3.21 -16.00
CA ARG A 81 -6.00 -4.51 -16.13
C ARG A 81 -5.73 -5.11 -14.75
N ALA A 82 -6.08 -6.37 -14.52
CA ALA A 82 -5.62 -7.11 -13.35
C ALA A 82 -4.09 -7.28 -13.37
N LEU A 83 -3.45 -7.01 -12.23
CA LEU A 83 -2.02 -7.17 -12.02
C LEU A 83 -1.77 -8.44 -11.18
N PRO A 84 -0.95 -9.39 -11.65
CA PRO A 84 -0.80 -10.66 -10.96
C PRO A 84 -0.11 -10.45 -9.61
N ALA A 85 -0.74 -10.93 -8.53
CA ALA A 85 -0.21 -10.85 -7.18
C ALA A 85 -0.41 -12.18 -6.41
N ILE A 86 0.49 -12.45 -5.47
CA ILE A 86 0.43 -13.59 -4.54
C ILE A 86 0.88 -13.15 -3.15
N GLY A 87 0.19 -13.63 -2.11
CA GLY A 87 0.53 -13.38 -0.71
C GLY A 87 1.18 -14.60 -0.05
N LEU A 88 2.30 -14.40 0.63
CA LEU A 88 3.05 -15.40 1.37
C LEU A 88 2.94 -15.14 2.87
N SER A 89 2.12 -16.00 3.47
CA SER A 89 1.75 -16.10 4.89
C SER A 89 2.75 -16.87 5.76
N ARG A 90 2.79 -16.64 7.09
CA ARG A 90 3.39 -17.59 8.05
C ARG A 90 2.80 -19.01 7.95
N GLU A 91 1.56 -19.18 7.48
CA GLU A 91 0.91 -20.49 7.34
C GLU A 91 1.61 -21.39 6.30
N GLY A 92 2.33 -20.80 5.35
CA GLY A 92 3.14 -21.53 4.37
C GLY A 92 4.51 -21.97 4.89
N GLY A 93 4.81 -21.76 6.18
CA GLY A 93 6.14 -22.03 6.76
C GLY A 93 7.12 -20.88 6.53
N SER A 94 8.43 -21.17 6.52
CA SER A 94 9.49 -20.16 6.38
C SER A 94 9.29 -19.27 5.15
N LEU A 95 9.31 -17.94 5.33
CA LEU A 95 9.13 -17.00 4.23
C LEU A 95 10.27 -17.09 3.22
N ALA A 96 11.51 -17.25 3.68
CA ALA A 96 12.67 -17.47 2.81
C ALA A 96 12.48 -18.67 1.88
N ALA A 97 11.98 -19.80 2.40
CA ALA A 97 11.71 -20.99 1.60
C ALA A 97 10.56 -20.78 0.59
N GLN A 98 9.47 -20.13 1.01
CA GLN A 98 8.35 -19.81 0.12
C GLN A 98 8.77 -18.86 -1.01
N VAL A 99 9.53 -17.81 -0.70
CA VAL A 99 10.07 -16.86 -1.68
C VAL A 99 11.05 -17.56 -2.62
N ALA A 100 11.96 -18.38 -2.10
CA ALA A 100 12.91 -19.13 -2.92
C ALA A 100 12.23 -20.05 -3.94
N LEU A 101 11.06 -20.59 -3.61
CA LEU A 101 10.27 -21.44 -4.49
C LEU A 101 9.52 -20.65 -5.57
N LEU A 102 8.97 -19.49 -5.22
CA LEU A 102 8.01 -18.78 -6.06
C LEU A 102 8.59 -17.60 -6.83
N ALA A 103 9.57 -16.88 -6.28
CA ALA A 103 10.08 -15.64 -6.84
C ALA A 103 10.82 -15.87 -8.16
N ARG A 104 10.55 -14.99 -9.12
CA ARG A 104 11.17 -14.96 -10.44
C ARG A 104 11.93 -13.64 -10.64
N PRO A 105 12.92 -13.62 -11.54
CA PRO A 105 13.46 -12.35 -12.03
C PRO A 105 12.31 -11.46 -12.52
N ASP A 106 12.38 -10.17 -12.20
CA ASP A 106 11.35 -9.16 -12.46
C ASP A 106 10.10 -9.17 -11.56
N ASP A 107 9.96 -10.09 -10.61
CA ASP A 107 8.90 -9.95 -9.59
C ASP A 107 9.15 -8.71 -8.69
N ILE A 108 8.10 -8.25 -8.02
CA ILE A 108 8.13 -7.18 -7.02
C ILE A 108 7.83 -7.82 -5.67
N ALA A 109 8.78 -7.83 -4.74
CA ALA A 109 8.52 -8.27 -3.37
C ALA A 109 8.15 -7.09 -2.49
N ILE A 110 6.94 -7.10 -1.94
CA ILE A 110 6.42 -6.08 -1.03
C ILE A 110 6.29 -6.69 0.37
N ALA A 111 7.05 -6.17 1.33
CA ALA A 111 7.17 -6.72 2.67
C ALA A 111 6.42 -5.89 3.72
N PHE A 112 5.57 -6.57 4.48
CA PHE A 112 4.86 -6.04 5.63
C PHE A 112 5.46 -6.66 6.89
N GLY A 113 5.92 -5.81 7.81
CA GLY A 113 6.58 -6.25 9.02
C GLY A 113 6.95 -5.06 9.89
N GLU A 114 7.75 -5.33 10.90
CA GLU A 114 8.23 -4.35 11.89
C GLU A 114 9.75 -4.41 11.99
N GLU A 115 10.35 -3.40 12.61
CA GLU A 115 11.78 -3.41 12.89
C GLU A 115 12.15 -4.65 13.71
N GLY A 116 13.16 -5.39 13.26
CA GLY A 116 13.59 -6.64 13.89
C GLY A 116 12.81 -7.89 13.47
N ASP A 117 11.87 -7.82 12.53
CA ASP A 117 11.21 -9.01 11.96
C ASP A 117 12.16 -9.80 11.05
N ALA A 118 12.92 -10.71 11.67
CA ALA A 118 13.93 -11.52 11.00
C ALA A 118 13.37 -12.47 9.93
N GLU A 119 12.14 -12.97 10.10
CA GLU A 119 11.52 -13.88 9.13
C GLU A 119 11.12 -13.12 7.86
N THR A 120 10.48 -11.96 8.01
CA THR A 120 10.14 -11.12 6.86
C THR A 120 11.40 -10.58 6.18
N ALA A 121 12.40 -10.15 6.94
CA ALA A 121 13.69 -9.69 6.40
C ALA A 121 14.41 -10.80 5.62
N ALA A 122 14.44 -12.04 6.13
CA ALA A 122 15.03 -13.18 5.43
C ALA A 122 14.30 -13.50 4.12
N GLY A 123 12.97 -13.47 4.11
CA GLY A 123 12.18 -13.60 2.88
C GLY A 123 12.51 -12.51 1.86
N LEU A 124 12.65 -11.26 2.32
CA LEU A 124 12.97 -10.12 1.47
C LEU A 124 14.39 -10.18 0.89
N ALA A 125 15.36 -10.65 1.68
CA ALA A 125 16.74 -10.87 1.24
C ALA A 125 16.79 -11.89 0.10
N VAL A 126 16.09 -13.03 0.24
CA VAL A 126 15.97 -14.02 -0.84
C VAL A 126 15.31 -13.42 -2.09
N ALA A 127 14.28 -12.58 -1.93
CA ALA A 127 13.66 -11.91 -3.07
C ALA A 127 14.66 -11.01 -3.81
N ALA A 128 15.47 -10.23 -3.08
CA ALA A 128 16.52 -9.39 -3.65
C ALA A 128 17.56 -10.22 -4.42
N GLU A 129 18.03 -11.33 -3.84
CA GLU A 129 18.97 -12.27 -4.50
C GLU A 129 18.39 -12.88 -5.79
N ARG A 130 17.06 -13.04 -5.85
CA ARG A 130 16.34 -13.53 -7.04
C ARG A 130 16.11 -12.46 -8.11
N GLY A 131 16.55 -11.23 -7.88
CA GLY A 131 16.40 -10.11 -8.81
C GLY A 131 15.05 -9.41 -8.74
N CYS A 132 14.31 -9.58 -7.64
CA CYS A 132 13.06 -8.85 -7.43
C CYS A 132 13.32 -7.36 -7.13
N LEU A 133 12.38 -6.51 -7.50
CA LEU A 133 12.28 -5.17 -6.91
C LEU A 133 11.75 -5.32 -5.47
N THR A 134 12.49 -4.85 -4.46
CA THR A 134 12.09 -5.00 -3.06
C THR A 134 11.56 -3.70 -2.46
N VAL A 135 10.40 -3.77 -1.80
CA VAL A 135 9.71 -2.67 -1.11
C VAL A 135 9.39 -3.11 0.31
N ALA A 136 9.61 -2.26 1.31
CA ALA A 136 9.19 -2.52 2.69
C ALA A 136 8.66 -1.26 3.39
N PHE A 137 7.89 -1.48 4.45
CA PHE A 137 7.31 -0.43 5.29
C PHE A 137 7.92 -0.33 6.70
N ALA A 138 9.07 -0.99 6.86
CA ALA A 138 9.91 -1.08 8.04
C ALA A 138 11.37 -1.27 7.59
N PRO A 139 12.38 -1.04 8.45
CA PRO A 139 13.79 -1.23 8.10
C PRO A 139 14.11 -2.74 8.03
N LEU A 140 13.86 -3.34 6.86
CA LEU A 140 13.95 -4.79 6.60
C LEU A 140 15.01 -5.13 5.55
N GLY A 141 15.73 -4.12 5.03
CA GLY A 141 16.75 -4.27 4.00
C GLY A 141 16.20 -4.20 2.57
N ALA A 142 15.09 -3.49 2.35
CA ALA A 142 14.53 -3.32 1.01
C ALA A 142 15.30 -2.28 0.19
N ALA A 143 15.26 -2.39 -1.15
CA ALA A 143 15.75 -1.35 -2.04
C ALA A 143 14.91 -0.05 -1.94
N SER A 144 13.67 -0.14 -1.47
CA SER A 144 12.82 1.01 -1.21
C SER A 144 12.05 0.83 0.09
N GLU A 145 12.48 1.54 1.12
CA GLU A 145 11.82 1.55 2.42
C GLU A 145 11.05 2.86 2.63
N PHE A 146 9.78 2.74 3.02
CA PHE A 146 8.92 3.86 3.37
C PHE A 146 8.52 3.71 4.83
N LEU A 147 8.95 4.63 5.69
CA LEU A 147 8.80 4.50 7.14
C LEU A 147 7.73 5.47 7.65
N PRO A 148 6.50 5.00 7.96
CA PRO A 148 5.46 5.88 8.49
C PRO A 148 5.92 6.63 9.75
N PRO A 149 5.78 7.97 9.83
CA PRO A 149 6.31 8.78 10.93
C PRO A 149 5.33 8.83 12.12
N ALA A 150 4.95 7.66 12.62
CA ALA A 150 4.04 7.49 13.76
C ALA A 150 4.55 6.43 14.74
N ARG A 151 4.29 6.64 16.03
CA ARG A 151 4.60 5.67 17.11
C ARG A 151 3.47 4.66 17.30
N ASP A 152 2.23 5.08 17.11
CA ASP A 152 1.07 4.20 17.20
C ASP A 152 1.08 3.19 16.04
N PRO A 153 1.13 1.88 16.31
CA PRO A 153 1.21 0.85 15.27
C PRO A 153 -0.02 0.82 14.36
N PHE A 154 -1.20 1.22 14.84
CA PHE A 154 -2.41 1.30 14.01
C PHE A 154 -2.34 2.47 13.04
N ILE A 155 -1.83 3.62 13.49
CA ILE A 155 -1.60 4.77 12.58
C ILE A 155 -0.54 4.41 11.53
N ARG A 156 0.52 3.69 11.92
CA ARG A 156 1.51 3.19 10.95
C ARG A 156 0.86 2.30 9.90
N GLN A 157 0.04 1.33 10.31
CA GLN A 157 -0.65 0.43 9.40
C GLN A 157 -1.60 1.19 8.45
N GLU A 158 -2.38 2.15 8.95
CA GLU A 158 -3.27 2.99 8.13
C GLU A 158 -2.51 3.75 7.01
N LEU A 159 -1.30 4.24 7.32
CA LEU A 159 -0.46 4.93 6.33
C LEU A 159 0.14 3.97 5.30
N VAL A 160 0.49 2.75 5.73
CA VAL A 160 0.94 1.69 4.83
C VAL A 160 -0.17 1.26 3.88
N GLU A 161 -1.39 1.07 4.40
CA GLU A 161 -2.58 0.77 3.61
C GLU A 161 -2.86 1.84 2.55
N THR A 162 -2.88 3.11 2.99
CA THR A 162 -3.02 4.25 2.07
C THR A 162 -1.95 4.21 0.98
N LEU A 163 -0.70 3.93 1.33
CA LEU A 163 0.40 3.90 0.38
C LEU A 163 0.27 2.76 -0.64
N TYR A 164 -0.03 1.53 -0.25
CA TYR A 164 -0.15 0.45 -1.25
C TYR A 164 -1.40 0.58 -2.13
N HIS A 165 -2.48 1.23 -1.67
CA HIS A 165 -3.59 1.63 -2.55
C HIS A 165 -3.16 2.70 -3.56
N VAL A 166 -2.39 3.69 -3.13
CA VAL A 166 -1.81 4.70 -4.04
C VAL A 166 -0.88 4.06 -5.07
N LEU A 167 -0.02 3.11 -4.66
CA LEU A 167 0.85 2.36 -5.58
C LEU A 167 0.02 1.54 -6.59
N TRP A 168 -0.99 0.81 -6.10
CA TRP A 168 -1.89 0.02 -6.94
C TRP A 168 -2.60 0.87 -8.00
N GLU A 169 -3.08 2.04 -7.62
CA GLU A 169 -3.80 2.90 -8.57
C GLU A 169 -2.83 3.55 -9.57
N LEU A 170 -1.75 4.15 -9.06
CA LEU A 170 -0.89 5.02 -9.87
C LEU A 170 0.11 4.25 -10.74
N VAL A 171 0.39 2.98 -10.46
CA VAL A 171 1.13 2.13 -11.42
C VAL A 171 0.40 2.03 -12.76
N HIS A 172 -0.94 2.13 -12.77
CA HIS A 172 -1.71 2.05 -14.01
C HIS A 172 -1.52 3.23 -14.94
N VAL A 173 -1.17 4.41 -14.43
CA VAL A 173 -0.88 5.60 -15.25
C VAL A 173 0.22 5.27 -16.26
N PHE A 174 1.31 4.64 -15.82
CA PHE A 174 2.43 4.27 -16.69
C PHE A 174 2.10 3.23 -17.76
N PHE A 175 1.03 2.42 -17.62
CA PHE A 175 0.59 1.54 -18.70
C PHE A 175 -0.12 2.26 -19.84
N GLU A 176 -0.61 3.48 -19.60
CA GLU A 176 -1.18 4.35 -20.62
C GLU A 176 -0.06 5.04 -21.43
N HIS A 177 1.12 5.23 -20.83
CA HIS A 177 2.34 5.75 -21.46
C HIS A 177 3.36 4.66 -21.80
N ARG A 178 2.96 3.62 -22.54
CA ARG A 178 3.81 2.44 -22.82
C ARG A 178 5.17 2.75 -23.44
N GLY A 179 5.33 3.89 -24.12
CA GLY A 179 6.61 4.34 -24.69
C GLY A 179 7.65 4.75 -23.64
N LEU A 180 7.24 4.90 -22.37
CA LEU A 180 8.10 5.23 -21.23
C LEU A 180 8.51 4.00 -20.41
N LEU A 181 8.18 2.78 -20.88
CA LEU A 181 8.55 1.53 -20.23
C LEU A 181 9.72 0.88 -20.98
N GLU A 182 10.81 0.60 -20.28
CA GLU A 182 11.99 -0.04 -20.87
C GLU A 182 11.66 -1.36 -21.60
N GLY A 183 12.12 -1.50 -22.85
CA GLY A 183 12.09 -2.76 -23.60
C GLY A 183 10.90 -2.96 -24.56
N ARG A 184 10.16 -1.91 -24.92
CA ARG A 184 9.13 -1.97 -25.98
C ARG A 184 9.34 -0.89 -27.03
N GLU A 185 9.78 -1.31 -28.23
CA GLU A 185 9.60 -0.50 -29.44
C GLU A 185 8.09 -0.23 -29.62
N GLY A 186 7.73 1.04 -29.80
CA GLY A 186 6.36 1.53 -29.81
C GLY A 186 5.47 0.80 -30.82
N ARG A 187 4.76 -0.24 -30.37
CA ARG A 187 3.70 -0.85 -31.16
C ARG A 187 2.44 -0.01 -30.96
N GLY A 188 2.04 0.65 -32.03
CA GLY A 188 1.12 1.78 -32.10
C GLY A 188 -0.09 1.77 -31.16
N SER A 189 -0.31 2.94 -30.56
CA SER A 189 -1.55 3.50 -30.03
C SER A 189 -2.82 2.78 -30.51
N ARG A 190 -3.39 1.93 -29.66
CA ARG A 190 -4.77 1.45 -29.83
C ARG A 190 -5.61 1.46 -28.56
N ASP A 191 -5.14 2.05 -27.46
CA ASP A 191 -5.94 2.09 -26.22
C ASP A 191 -5.67 3.32 -25.33
N VAL A 192 -5.40 4.48 -25.93
CA VAL A 192 -5.17 5.75 -25.19
C VAL A 192 -6.51 6.45 -24.86
N GLY A 193 -7.65 5.86 -25.23
CA GLY A 193 -8.94 6.56 -25.25
C GLY A 193 -9.92 6.25 -24.11
N ALA A 194 -9.80 5.11 -23.41
CA ALA A 194 -10.87 4.61 -22.55
C ALA A 194 -10.97 5.33 -21.18
N SER A 195 -9.89 5.95 -20.69
CA SER A 195 -9.85 6.58 -19.36
C SER A 195 -9.74 8.11 -19.38
N ARG A 196 -9.81 8.75 -20.55
CA ARG A 196 -9.71 10.22 -20.72
C ARG A 196 -10.76 11.01 -19.92
N PHE A 197 -11.89 10.39 -19.60
CA PHE A 197 -12.92 10.98 -18.74
C PHE A 197 -12.48 11.08 -17.26
N LEU A 198 -11.61 10.17 -16.80
CA LEU A 198 -11.11 10.15 -15.42
C LEU A 198 -9.85 11.01 -15.24
N TYR A 199 -9.09 11.21 -16.33
CA TYR A 199 -7.82 11.92 -16.31
C TYR A 199 -7.73 12.88 -17.52
N PRO A 200 -8.23 14.12 -17.39
CA PRO A 200 -8.29 15.09 -18.48
C PRO A 200 -6.93 15.49 -19.10
N PHE A 201 -5.83 15.22 -18.38
CA PHE A 201 -4.46 15.52 -18.79
C PHE A 201 -3.89 14.55 -19.84
N LEU A 202 -4.53 13.38 -20.04
CA LEU A 202 -4.10 12.34 -21.01
C LEU A 202 -4.13 12.76 -22.49
N GLY A 203 -4.57 13.98 -22.79
CA GLY A 203 -4.85 14.45 -24.15
C GLY A 203 -3.75 15.26 -24.82
N GLU A 204 -2.86 15.93 -24.08
CA GLU A 204 -2.07 16.99 -24.71
C GLU A 204 -0.56 16.83 -24.71
N HIS A 205 0.17 16.37 -23.68
CA HIS A 205 1.63 16.54 -23.69
C HIS A 205 2.42 15.42 -22.99
N GLU A 206 2.65 14.25 -23.58
CA GLU A 206 3.50 13.23 -22.92
C GLU A 206 4.48 12.57 -23.86
N ARG A 207 5.71 13.09 -23.88
CA ARG A 207 6.87 12.42 -24.46
C ARG A 207 8.05 12.29 -23.50
N ASP A 208 7.94 12.79 -22.26
CA ASP A 208 9.04 12.75 -21.29
C ASP A 208 8.58 12.21 -19.93
N LEU A 209 9.41 11.32 -19.36
CA LEU A 209 9.13 10.59 -18.13
C LEU A 209 8.93 11.53 -16.94
N GLU A 210 9.72 12.60 -16.86
CA GLU A 210 9.68 13.51 -15.72
C GLU A 210 8.36 14.29 -15.63
N SER A 211 7.68 14.55 -16.75
CA SER A 211 6.33 15.14 -16.74
C SER A 211 5.32 14.18 -16.11
N VAL A 212 5.32 12.91 -16.54
CA VAL A 212 4.41 11.89 -15.99
C VAL A 212 4.70 11.64 -14.51
N VAL A 213 5.98 11.61 -14.12
CA VAL A 213 6.38 11.48 -12.72
C VAL A 213 5.88 12.68 -11.89
N ALA A 214 5.94 13.90 -12.42
CA ALA A 214 5.41 15.08 -11.75
C ALA A 214 3.88 15.01 -11.55
N ASP A 215 3.14 14.55 -12.56
CA ASP A 215 1.68 14.37 -12.48
C ASP A 215 1.29 13.26 -11.49
N VAL A 216 2.04 12.16 -11.49
CA VAL A 216 1.86 11.07 -10.51
C VAL A 216 2.18 11.57 -9.10
N ARG A 217 3.25 12.35 -8.90
CA ARG A 217 3.58 12.97 -7.61
C ARG A 217 2.45 13.89 -7.12
N ALA A 218 1.91 14.74 -7.99
CA ALA A 218 0.76 15.58 -7.65
C ALA A 218 -0.46 14.73 -7.27
N SER A 219 -0.69 13.63 -7.98
CA SER A 219 -1.76 12.68 -7.69
C SER A 219 -1.59 11.97 -6.34
N VAL A 220 -0.37 11.59 -5.94
CA VAL A 220 -0.08 11.04 -4.61
C VAL A 220 -0.53 12.01 -3.52
N LEU A 221 -0.12 13.28 -3.62
CA LEU A 221 -0.46 14.32 -2.63
C LEU A 221 -1.96 14.59 -2.58
N ALA A 222 -2.60 14.73 -3.73
CA ALA A 222 -4.04 14.96 -3.81
C ALA A 222 -4.85 13.81 -3.19
N LYS A 223 -4.48 12.56 -3.49
CA LYS A 223 -5.13 11.36 -2.94
C LYS A 223 -4.91 11.25 -1.43
N ALA A 224 -3.69 11.46 -0.96
CA ALA A 224 -3.38 11.46 0.47
C ALA A 224 -4.20 12.51 1.23
N ALA A 225 -4.40 13.70 0.65
CA ALA A 225 -5.24 14.75 1.23
C ALA A 225 -6.72 14.36 1.28
N VAL A 226 -7.27 13.82 0.17
CA VAL A 226 -8.68 13.37 0.11
C VAL A 226 -8.93 12.23 1.10
N ILE A 227 -8.05 11.23 1.15
CA ILE A 227 -8.16 10.10 2.08
C ILE A 227 -8.07 10.59 3.54
N GLY A 228 -7.15 11.50 3.84
CA GLY A 228 -7.02 12.11 5.16
C GLY A 228 -8.28 12.88 5.58
N ALA A 229 -8.85 13.67 4.67
CA ALA A 229 -10.08 14.43 4.91
C ALA A 229 -11.29 13.50 5.14
N LEU A 230 -11.48 12.50 4.27
CA LEU A 230 -12.57 11.54 4.39
C LEU A 230 -12.48 10.73 5.68
N ARG A 231 -11.26 10.37 6.10
CA ARG A 231 -11.02 9.69 7.38
C ARG A 231 -11.44 10.56 8.56
N ALA A 232 -11.02 11.82 8.58
CA ALA A 232 -11.39 12.77 9.64
C ALA A 232 -12.91 13.00 9.69
N GLU A 233 -13.55 13.24 8.54
CA GLU A 233 -15.01 13.40 8.41
C GLU A 233 -15.75 12.14 8.89
N THR A 234 -15.32 10.96 8.44
CA THR A 234 -15.96 9.69 8.81
C THR A 234 -15.86 9.43 10.31
N LEU A 235 -14.67 9.63 10.91
CA LEU A 235 -14.46 9.38 12.34
C LEU A 235 -15.20 10.39 13.22
N THR A 236 -15.21 11.67 12.83
CA THR A 236 -15.89 12.73 13.60
C THR A 236 -17.40 12.68 13.43
N GLY A 237 -17.89 12.53 12.20
CA GLY A 237 -19.32 12.44 11.87
C GLY A 237 -20.00 11.22 12.47
N ASN A 238 -19.29 10.10 12.61
CA ASN A 238 -19.83 8.86 13.19
C ASN A 238 -19.40 8.63 14.66
N HIS A 239 -18.83 9.63 15.33
CA HIS A 239 -18.28 9.49 16.68
C HIS A 239 -19.26 8.87 17.68
N ALA A 240 -20.51 9.32 17.71
CA ALA A 240 -21.51 8.80 18.64
C ALA A 240 -21.83 7.32 18.39
N GLN A 241 -21.90 6.90 17.12
CA GLN A 241 -22.16 5.51 16.74
C GLN A 241 -20.98 4.62 17.10
N ILE A 242 -19.75 5.06 16.82
CA ILE A 242 -18.52 4.35 17.17
C ILE A 242 -18.42 4.21 18.70
N ALA A 243 -18.66 5.28 19.45
CA ALA A 243 -18.66 5.23 20.92
C ALA A 243 -19.73 4.26 21.46
N GLY A 244 -20.92 4.25 20.86
CA GLY A 244 -21.99 3.30 21.19
C GLY A 244 -21.61 1.84 20.91
N ALA A 245 -20.95 1.58 19.77
CA ALA A 245 -20.45 0.25 19.42
C ALA A 245 -19.34 -0.20 20.37
N VAL A 246 -18.37 0.66 20.68
CA VAL A 246 -17.30 0.39 21.65
C VAL A 246 -17.88 0.09 23.03
N ALA A 247 -18.86 0.88 23.50
CA ALA A 247 -19.51 0.63 24.78
C ALA A 247 -20.25 -0.72 24.79
N SER A 248 -20.87 -1.10 23.68
CA SER A 248 -21.55 -2.39 23.54
C SER A 248 -20.57 -3.56 23.52
N LEU A 249 -19.47 -3.46 22.76
CA LEU A 249 -18.40 -4.45 22.75
C LEU A 249 -17.76 -4.60 24.13
N ARG A 250 -17.47 -3.49 24.81
CA ARG A 250 -16.90 -3.52 26.16
C ARG A 250 -17.82 -4.25 27.13
N ARG A 251 -19.12 -3.94 27.14
CA ARG A 251 -20.10 -4.65 27.99
C ARG A 251 -20.14 -6.15 27.68
N ALA A 252 -20.08 -6.54 26.40
CA ALA A 252 -20.07 -7.94 26.02
C ALA A 252 -18.81 -8.66 26.54
N PHE A 253 -17.63 -8.05 26.39
CA PHE A 253 -16.38 -8.62 26.89
C PHE A 253 -16.30 -8.66 28.42
N ASP A 254 -16.78 -7.63 29.11
CA ASP A 254 -16.86 -7.60 30.57
C ASP A 254 -17.79 -8.70 31.11
N ALA A 255 -18.80 -9.10 30.33
CA ALA A 255 -19.69 -10.22 30.62
C ALA A 255 -19.12 -11.60 30.21
N GLY A 256 -17.87 -11.67 29.75
CA GLY A 256 -17.21 -12.90 29.33
C GLY A 256 -17.45 -13.31 27.87
N GLY A 257 -18.06 -12.43 27.06
CA GLY A 257 -18.25 -12.63 25.63
C GLY A 257 -16.92 -12.65 24.87
N GLN A 258 -16.95 -13.25 23.67
CA GLN A 258 -15.79 -13.37 22.79
C GLN A 258 -16.10 -12.79 21.40
N LEU A 259 -15.09 -12.21 20.75
CA LEU A 259 -15.15 -11.82 19.34
C LEU A 259 -14.73 -13.01 18.48
N LEU A 260 -15.55 -13.38 17.50
CA LEU A 260 -15.23 -14.39 16.50
C LEU A 260 -14.90 -13.64 15.20
N ALA A 261 -13.65 -13.74 14.73
CA ALA A 261 -13.14 -13.07 13.54
C ALA A 261 -12.16 -13.97 12.79
#